data_AF-A0A6N7C813-F1
#
_entry.id   AF-A0A6N7C813-F1
#
_cell.length_a   1.000
_cell.length_b   1.000
_cell.length_c   1.000
_cell.angle_alpha   90.00
_cell.angle_beta   90.00
_cell.angle_gamma   90.00
#
_symmetry.space_group_name_H-M   'P 1'
#
loop_
_entity.id
_entity.type
_entity.pdbx_description
1 polymer ?
#
loop_
_entity_poly.entity_id
_entity_poly.type
_entity_poly.pdbx_seq_one_letter_code
_entity_poly.pdbx_strand_id
1 'polypeptide(L)'
;MTEQADVIVVGAGLAGLVATYEMAKAGKKVLVVDQESSANLGGQAFWSLGGLFLVDSPEQRRLGIKDSYELAIQDWMGTAAFDREREDQWPRLWAQAYVEFAAGEKRQYLHDLGLRLMPNVGWAERGRGSALGQGNSVPRFHITWGTGPGVVEVFLTRVVAASKRGLVTFQHRHQVDEIVVTDGAATGVRGTVLEPSTEARGVKSSRTAVGEFEFSAQAVVVTSGGIGGNPELVKKNWPARLGKAPENMLAGVPAHVDGRMLEITENAGGNIVNRDRMWHYTEGIQNWDPIWPNHGIRIIPGPSSMWFDGNGTRLPSPNFPGFDTMGTLEHIVNSGHHHTWFVLDQKIIEKEFALSGSEQNPDITGRDFKLLAERLKKGAPGPVEAFKQHGADFVVRDNLRDLVDGMNALTPDAPLKYEDLEREIVARDREVKNSYTKDFQVMAIRNARNLLADKITRVVSPHELLDPKNGPLIAVRLHLLTRKTLGGLETNLDSQVIRPDGTPFEGLYAAGEVAGFGGGGVHGYSALEGTFLGGCIFSGRAAGRALAR
;
A
#
# COMPACT_ATOMS: atom_id res chain seq x y z
N MET A 1 37.66 16.24 -4.82
CA MET A 1 36.89 16.73 -5.98
C MET A 1 35.82 15.68 -6.26
N THR A 2 34.59 15.96 -5.86
CA THR A 2 33.43 15.08 -6.08
C THR A 2 33.18 14.96 -7.59
N GLU A 3 33.03 13.74 -8.10
CA GLU A 3 32.63 13.52 -9.49
C GLU A 3 31.30 14.25 -9.72
N GLN A 4 31.27 15.19 -10.66
CA GLN A 4 30.12 16.03 -10.94
C GLN A 4 29.02 15.16 -11.57
N ALA A 5 27.91 14.97 -10.86
CA ALA A 5 26.71 14.31 -11.38
C ALA A 5 25.85 15.33 -12.12
N ASP A 6 25.11 14.87 -13.13
CA ASP A 6 24.12 15.71 -13.81
C ASP A 6 22.90 15.90 -12.91
N VAL A 7 22.50 14.84 -12.21
CA VAL A 7 21.29 14.79 -11.37
C VAL A 7 21.56 14.06 -10.05
N ILE A 8 20.99 14.56 -8.96
CA ILE A 8 20.93 13.87 -7.66
C ILE A 8 19.54 13.28 -7.45
N VAL A 9 19.46 12.01 -7.06
CA VAL A 9 18.22 11.34 -6.65
C VAL A 9 18.29 11.06 -5.15
N VAL A 10 17.37 11.64 -4.39
CA VAL A 10 17.26 11.44 -2.93
C VAL A 10 16.26 10.32 -2.67
N GLY A 11 16.76 9.18 -2.17
CA GLY A 11 16.02 7.96 -1.91
C GLY A 11 16.18 6.92 -3.02
N ALA A 12 16.52 5.69 -2.63
CA ALA A 12 16.68 4.54 -3.51
C ALA A 12 15.47 3.60 -3.47
N GLY A 13 14.27 4.16 -3.27
CA GLY A 13 13.00 3.47 -3.41
C GLY A 13 12.66 3.17 -4.88
N LEU A 14 11.50 2.54 -5.13
CA LEU A 14 11.08 2.21 -6.50
C LEU A 14 11.03 3.44 -7.43
N ALA A 15 10.44 4.56 -7.01
CA ALA A 15 10.37 5.76 -7.85
C ALA A 15 11.76 6.30 -8.20
N GLY A 16 12.69 6.34 -7.23
CA GLY A 16 14.08 6.75 -7.44
C GLY A 16 14.85 5.82 -8.38
N LEU A 17 14.66 4.50 -8.25
CA LEU A 17 15.25 3.52 -9.16
C LEU A 17 14.71 3.65 -10.60
N VAL A 18 13.42 3.94 -10.77
CA VAL A 18 12.81 4.15 -12.08
C VAL A 18 13.33 5.43 -12.73
N ALA A 19 13.37 6.54 -11.98
CA ALA A 19 13.92 7.82 -12.46
C ALA A 19 15.39 7.66 -12.87
N THR A 20 16.19 7.03 -12.01
CA THR A 20 17.61 6.72 -12.28
C THR A 20 17.77 5.86 -13.52
N TYR A 21 16.91 4.84 -13.72
CA TYR A 21 16.94 4.00 -14.89
C TYR A 21 16.69 4.79 -16.19
N GLU A 22 15.65 5.62 -16.25
CA GLU A 22 15.34 6.41 -17.45
C GLU A 22 16.46 7.42 -17.76
N MET A 23 17.02 8.10 -16.75
CA MET A 23 18.14 9.04 -16.91
C MET A 23 19.43 8.33 -17.36
N ALA A 24 19.79 7.21 -16.73
CA ALA A 24 20.97 6.45 -17.10
C ALA A 24 20.85 5.80 -18.49
N LYS A 25 19.63 5.45 -18.91
CA LYS A 25 19.34 5.00 -20.28
C LYS A 25 19.60 6.10 -21.31
N ALA A 26 19.40 7.36 -20.94
CA ALA A 26 19.73 8.53 -21.74
C ALA A 26 21.20 8.99 -21.60
N GLY A 27 22.03 8.26 -20.84
CA GLY A 27 23.45 8.55 -20.68
C GLY A 27 23.80 9.62 -19.64
N LYS A 28 22.84 10.07 -18.83
CA LYS A 28 23.09 11.02 -17.73
C LYS A 28 23.85 10.34 -16.58
N LYS A 29 24.71 11.11 -15.90
CA LYS A 29 25.38 10.72 -14.66
C LYS A 29 24.49 11.02 -13.46
N VAL A 30 24.13 10.00 -12.69
CA VAL A 30 23.19 10.12 -11.58
C VAL A 30 23.86 9.76 -10.25
N LEU A 31 23.72 10.63 -9.25
CA LEU A 31 24.11 10.36 -7.87
C LEU A 31 22.86 9.98 -7.06
N VAL A 32 22.78 8.74 -6.59
CA VAL A 32 21.69 8.27 -5.73
C VAL A 32 22.14 8.38 -4.27
N VAL A 33 21.43 9.16 -3.47
CA VAL A 33 21.73 9.43 -2.05
C VAL A 33 20.65 8.78 -1.19
N ASP A 34 21.03 7.95 -0.21
CA ASP A 34 20.09 7.29 0.69
C ASP A 34 20.64 7.19 2.11
N GLN A 35 19.80 7.44 3.11
CA GLN A 35 20.16 7.30 4.52
C GLN A 35 20.35 5.83 4.93
N GLU A 36 19.73 4.89 4.23
CA GLU A 36 19.85 3.46 4.49
C GLU A 36 21.05 2.82 3.78
N SER A 37 21.42 1.63 4.26
CA SER A 37 22.44 0.79 3.62
C SER A 37 21.94 0.22 2.28
N SER A 38 22.86 -0.30 1.47
CA SER A 38 22.55 -0.99 0.21
C SER A 38 21.58 -2.17 0.39
N ALA A 39 21.51 -2.75 1.60
CA ALA A 39 20.55 -3.78 1.94
C ALA A 39 19.08 -3.33 1.80
N ASN A 40 18.80 -2.02 1.75
CA ASN A 40 17.45 -1.46 1.65
C ASN A 40 17.07 -0.95 0.26
N LEU A 41 17.88 -1.17 -0.79
CA LEU A 41 17.55 -0.79 -2.17
C LEU A 41 16.15 -1.28 -2.58
N GLY A 42 15.31 -0.40 -3.10
CA GLY A 42 13.88 -0.61 -3.34
C GLY A 42 12.96 -0.05 -2.25
N GLY A 43 13.50 0.28 -1.09
CA GLY A 43 12.78 0.85 0.05
C GLY A 43 11.54 0.03 0.41
N GLN A 44 10.47 0.72 0.81
CA GLN A 44 9.21 0.07 1.16
C GLN A 44 8.50 -0.68 0.00
N ALA A 45 8.86 -0.40 -1.27
CA ALA A 45 8.26 -1.11 -2.40
C ALA A 45 8.69 -2.58 -2.45
N PHE A 46 9.86 -2.90 -1.88
CA PHE A 46 10.34 -4.27 -1.71
C PHE A 46 9.32 -5.11 -0.91
N TRP A 47 8.76 -4.56 0.16
CA TRP A 47 7.82 -5.28 1.04
C TRP A 47 6.39 -5.39 0.48
N SER A 48 6.15 -4.96 -0.76
CA SER A 48 4.81 -4.99 -1.33
C SER A 48 4.41 -6.41 -1.78
N LEU A 49 3.10 -6.71 -1.76
CA LEU A 49 2.56 -7.88 -2.45
C LEU A 49 2.73 -7.81 -3.99
N GLY A 50 3.13 -6.65 -4.52
CA GLY A 50 3.48 -6.52 -5.94
C GLY A 50 2.28 -6.35 -6.86
N GLY A 51 1.16 -5.83 -6.35
CA GLY A 51 -0.03 -5.56 -7.14
C GLY A 51 0.11 -4.34 -8.05
N LEU A 52 -0.39 -4.45 -9.28
CA LEU A 52 -0.40 -3.41 -10.30
C LEU A 52 -1.82 -3.23 -10.87
N PHE A 53 -2.26 -1.98 -10.91
CA PHE A 53 -3.47 -1.55 -11.60
C PHE A 53 -3.25 -1.56 -13.12
N LEU A 54 -4.00 -2.37 -13.85
CA LEU A 54 -4.04 -2.38 -15.32
C LEU A 54 -5.50 -2.33 -15.78
N VAL A 55 -5.72 -1.73 -16.95
CA VAL A 55 -7.05 -1.55 -17.54
C VAL A 55 -7.11 -2.31 -18.86
N ASP A 56 -8.18 -3.07 -19.06
CA ASP A 56 -8.45 -3.88 -20.25
C ASP A 56 -7.26 -4.76 -20.72
N SER A 57 -6.56 -5.36 -19.75
CA SER A 57 -5.37 -6.17 -19.97
C SER A 57 -5.69 -7.50 -20.67
N PRO A 58 -4.71 -8.11 -21.36
CA PRO A 58 -4.84 -9.49 -21.86
C PRO A 58 -5.25 -10.49 -20.78
N GLU A 59 -4.79 -10.31 -19.55
CA GLU A 59 -5.16 -11.13 -18.38
C GLU A 59 -6.64 -10.97 -18.02
N GLN A 60 -7.17 -9.74 -17.99
CA GLN A 60 -8.59 -9.47 -17.76
C GLN A 60 -9.46 -10.08 -18.86
N ARG A 61 -9.11 -9.84 -20.13
CA ARG A 61 -9.86 -10.36 -21.29
C ARG A 61 -9.91 -11.89 -21.30
N ARG A 62 -8.80 -12.55 -20.94
CA ARG A 62 -8.73 -14.03 -20.83
C ARG A 62 -9.69 -14.57 -19.77
N LEU A 63 -9.91 -13.83 -18.69
CA LEU A 63 -10.85 -14.18 -17.62
C LEU A 63 -12.29 -13.71 -17.90
N GLY A 64 -12.56 -13.16 -19.09
CA GLY A 64 -13.88 -12.66 -19.47
C GLY A 64 -14.27 -11.34 -18.80
N ILE A 65 -13.35 -10.67 -18.11
CA ILE A 65 -13.58 -9.35 -17.51
C ILE A 65 -13.66 -8.33 -18.64
N LYS A 66 -14.73 -7.53 -18.65
CA LYS A 66 -14.95 -6.44 -19.60
C LYS A 66 -14.60 -5.13 -18.92
N ASP A 67 -13.59 -4.46 -19.43
CA ASP A 67 -13.05 -3.23 -18.85
C ASP A 67 -12.80 -2.20 -19.96
N SER A 68 -12.69 -0.93 -19.59
CA SER A 68 -12.37 0.16 -20.52
C SER A 68 -11.74 1.35 -19.79
N TYR A 69 -11.13 2.25 -20.56
CA TYR A 69 -10.61 3.51 -20.02
C TYR A 69 -11.71 4.33 -19.34
N GLU A 70 -12.89 4.44 -19.96
CA GLU A 70 -14.04 5.21 -19.46
C GLU A 70 -14.54 4.69 -18.13
N LEU A 71 -14.62 3.36 -17.97
CA LEU A 71 -15.01 2.76 -16.70
C LEU A 71 -13.94 2.96 -15.64
N ALA A 72 -12.66 2.80 -16.00
CA ALA A 72 -11.55 2.97 -15.07
C ALA A 72 -11.42 4.42 -14.58
N ILE A 73 -11.63 5.42 -15.46
CA ILE A 73 -11.58 6.83 -15.06
C ILE A 73 -12.82 7.23 -14.24
N GLN A 74 -14.01 6.66 -14.52
CA GLN A 74 -15.18 6.84 -13.66
C GLN A 74 -14.90 6.33 -12.24
N ASP A 75 -14.41 5.10 -12.12
CA ASP A 75 -14.07 4.49 -10.82
C ASP A 75 -12.98 5.29 -10.09
N TRP A 76 -11.97 5.78 -10.81
CA TRP A 76 -10.92 6.62 -10.23
C TRP A 76 -11.48 7.93 -9.69
N MET A 77 -12.29 8.64 -10.46
CA MET A 77 -12.85 9.94 -10.05
C MET A 77 -13.84 9.80 -8.90
N GLY A 78 -14.68 8.75 -8.92
CA GLY A 78 -15.60 8.42 -7.82
C GLY A 78 -14.86 8.04 -6.53
N THR A 79 -13.75 7.31 -6.67
CA THR A 79 -12.90 6.92 -5.53
C THR A 79 -12.10 8.09 -4.98
N ALA A 80 -11.52 8.90 -5.85
CA ALA A 80 -10.71 10.03 -5.42
C ALA A 80 -11.55 11.11 -4.73
N ALA A 81 -12.79 11.31 -5.19
CA ALA A 81 -13.72 12.28 -4.64
C ALA A 81 -13.09 13.69 -4.50
N PHE A 82 -12.39 14.13 -5.55
CA PHE A 82 -11.73 15.43 -5.61
C PHE A 82 -12.73 16.56 -5.38
N ASP A 83 -12.44 17.41 -4.40
CA ASP A 83 -13.33 18.45 -3.87
C ASP A 83 -12.63 19.80 -3.65
N ARG A 84 -11.30 19.87 -3.84
CA ARG A 84 -10.49 21.06 -3.62
C ARG A 84 -9.99 21.60 -4.95
N GLU A 85 -10.69 22.56 -5.54
CA GLU A 85 -10.42 23.02 -6.91
C GLU A 85 -8.96 23.44 -7.16
N ARG A 86 -8.31 24.13 -6.20
CA ARG A 86 -6.90 24.52 -6.31
C ARG A 86 -5.98 23.31 -6.16
N GLU A 87 -6.08 22.63 -5.03
CA GLU A 87 -5.17 21.53 -4.67
C GLU A 87 -5.36 20.27 -5.53
N ASP A 88 -6.51 20.12 -6.19
CA ASP A 88 -6.84 18.95 -7.02
C ASP A 88 -6.65 19.18 -8.53
N GLN A 89 -6.18 20.36 -8.95
CA GLN A 89 -5.87 20.61 -10.36
C GLN A 89 -4.85 19.60 -10.90
N TRP A 90 -3.67 19.52 -10.29
CA TRP A 90 -2.64 18.55 -10.70
C TRP A 90 -3.03 17.09 -10.41
N PRO A 91 -3.59 16.74 -9.23
CA PRO A 91 -4.10 15.40 -8.98
C PRO A 91 -5.05 14.84 -10.04
N ARG A 92 -6.00 15.65 -10.54
CA ARG A 92 -6.93 15.21 -11.60
C ARG A 92 -6.21 14.91 -12.92
N LEU A 93 -5.25 15.76 -13.30
CA LEU A 93 -4.45 15.55 -14.52
C LEU A 93 -3.56 14.31 -14.40
N TRP A 94 -2.92 14.12 -13.24
CA TRP A 94 -2.13 12.93 -12.96
C TRP A 94 -2.98 11.66 -12.97
N ALA A 95 -4.21 11.72 -12.47
CA ALA A 95 -5.13 10.59 -12.47
C ALA A 95 -5.48 10.16 -13.90
N GLN A 96 -5.87 11.10 -14.76
CA GLN A 96 -6.15 10.84 -16.17
C GLN A 96 -4.93 10.22 -16.87
N ALA A 97 -3.77 10.88 -16.76
CA ALA A 97 -2.53 10.41 -17.38
C ALA A 97 -2.11 9.02 -16.86
N TYR A 98 -2.34 8.73 -15.58
CA TYR A 98 -2.06 7.40 -15.01
C TYR A 98 -2.98 6.33 -15.57
N VAL A 99 -4.29 6.60 -15.69
CA VAL A 99 -5.25 5.64 -16.24
C VAL A 99 -4.95 5.40 -17.72
N GLU A 100 -4.58 6.42 -18.49
CA GLU A 100 -4.11 6.27 -19.87
C GLU A 100 -2.86 5.38 -19.94
N PHE A 101 -1.87 5.61 -19.07
CA PHE A 101 -0.69 4.76 -18.97
C PHE A 101 -1.06 3.31 -18.64
N ALA A 102 -1.99 3.10 -17.70
CA ALA A 102 -2.45 1.78 -17.26
C ALA A 102 -3.28 1.02 -18.31
N ALA A 103 -4.06 1.74 -19.14
CA ALA A 103 -4.81 1.20 -20.27
C ALA A 103 -3.95 1.00 -21.52
N GLY A 104 -2.86 1.75 -21.64
CA GLY A 104 -1.95 1.72 -22.76
C GLY A 104 -0.65 0.97 -22.45
N GLU A 105 0.45 1.71 -22.48
CA GLU A 105 1.79 1.14 -22.59
C GLU A 105 2.33 0.45 -21.32
N LYS A 106 1.75 0.70 -20.12
CA LYS A 106 2.32 0.24 -18.83
C LYS A 106 2.64 -1.25 -18.81
N ARG A 107 1.69 -2.10 -19.24
CA ARG A 107 1.88 -3.55 -19.24
C ARG A 107 3.05 -3.95 -20.13
N GLN A 108 3.10 -3.43 -21.36
CA GLN A 108 4.14 -3.77 -22.33
C GLN A 108 5.50 -3.26 -21.87
N TYR A 109 5.57 -2.00 -21.42
CA TYR A 109 6.78 -1.39 -20.86
C TYR A 109 7.40 -2.26 -19.76
N LEU A 110 6.59 -2.70 -18.78
CA LEU A 110 7.09 -3.55 -17.69
C LEU A 110 7.44 -4.96 -18.17
N HIS A 111 6.67 -5.52 -19.10
CA HIS A 111 6.94 -6.83 -19.67
C HIS A 111 8.29 -6.86 -20.41
N ASP A 112 8.62 -5.81 -21.17
CA ASP A 112 9.88 -5.65 -21.90
C ASP A 112 11.08 -5.47 -20.97
N LEU A 113 10.84 -4.95 -19.76
CA LEU A 113 11.85 -4.92 -18.70
C LEU A 113 12.05 -6.29 -18.02
N GLY A 114 11.21 -7.29 -18.34
CA GLY A 114 11.29 -8.65 -17.82
C GLY A 114 10.27 -8.94 -16.71
N LEU A 115 9.38 -8.00 -16.37
CA LEU A 115 8.34 -8.24 -15.38
C LEU A 115 7.34 -9.28 -15.90
N ARG A 116 6.88 -10.17 -15.03
CA ARG A 116 5.83 -11.16 -15.33
C ARG A 116 4.73 -11.06 -14.31
N LEU A 117 3.51 -11.38 -14.73
CA LEU A 117 2.29 -11.33 -13.92
C LEU A 117 1.82 -12.74 -13.60
N MET A 118 1.19 -12.89 -12.43
CA MET A 118 0.34 -14.04 -12.15
C MET A 118 -0.85 -14.04 -13.11
N PRO A 119 -1.37 -15.21 -13.51
CA PRO A 119 -2.47 -15.29 -14.47
C PRO A 119 -3.82 -14.80 -13.90
N ASN A 120 -3.96 -14.75 -12.58
CA ASN A 120 -5.18 -14.31 -11.92
C ASN A 120 -5.22 -12.79 -11.78
N VAL A 121 -6.41 -12.21 -11.93
CA VAL A 121 -6.70 -10.81 -11.63
C VAL A 121 -7.52 -10.77 -10.35
N GLY A 122 -7.00 -10.07 -9.34
CA GLY A 122 -7.64 -9.96 -8.03
C GLY A 122 -8.61 -8.79 -7.92
N TRP A 123 -9.45 -8.85 -6.89
CA TRP A 123 -10.37 -7.79 -6.48
C TRP A 123 -10.29 -7.61 -4.97
N ALA A 124 -9.34 -6.77 -4.54
CA ALA A 124 -9.00 -6.62 -3.12
C ALA A 124 -10.06 -5.81 -2.36
N GLU A 125 -10.63 -4.79 -3.00
CA GLU A 125 -11.64 -3.92 -2.42
C GLU A 125 -12.82 -3.73 -3.39
N ARG A 126 -14.06 -3.90 -2.91
CA ARG A 126 -15.29 -3.92 -3.74
C ARG A 126 -16.09 -2.62 -3.71
N GLY A 127 -15.71 -1.66 -2.88
CA GLY A 127 -16.26 -0.31 -2.91
C GLY A 127 -17.50 -0.06 -2.06
N ARG A 128 -17.98 1.19 -2.12
CA ARG A 128 -19.03 1.78 -1.28
C ARG A 128 -20.46 1.50 -1.78
N GLY A 129 -20.63 0.60 -2.75
CA GLY A 129 -21.93 0.11 -3.21
C GLY A 129 -22.72 1.05 -4.13
N SER A 130 -22.10 2.10 -4.70
CA SER A 130 -22.70 2.95 -5.73
C SER A 130 -21.79 3.07 -6.96
N ALA A 131 -22.36 3.26 -8.15
CA ALA A 131 -21.61 3.30 -9.41
C ALA A 131 -20.68 4.52 -9.56
N LEU A 132 -20.94 5.57 -8.80
CA LEU A 132 -20.12 6.79 -8.77
C LEU A 132 -19.31 6.93 -7.47
N GLY A 133 -19.39 5.93 -6.59
CA GLY A 133 -18.71 5.91 -5.31
C GLY A 133 -17.31 5.32 -5.39
N GLN A 134 -16.71 5.11 -4.22
CA GLN A 134 -15.41 4.45 -4.09
C GLN A 134 -15.45 2.99 -4.55
N GLY A 135 -14.35 2.55 -5.16
CA GLY A 135 -14.05 1.17 -5.52
C GLY A 135 -13.94 0.95 -7.03
N ASN A 136 -13.37 -0.18 -7.41
CA ASN A 136 -13.39 -0.63 -8.80
C ASN A 136 -14.73 -1.29 -9.13
N SER A 137 -15.25 -1.03 -10.33
CA SER A 137 -16.42 -1.71 -10.91
C SER A 137 -16.09 -3.12 -11.42
N VAL A 138 -14.82 -3.39 -11.73
CA VAL A 138 -14.31 -4.70 -12.19
C VAL A 138 -12.91 -4.98 -11.61
N PRO A 139 -12.45 -6.24 -11.52
CA PRO A 139 -11.11 -6.55 -11.01
C PRO A 139 -10.00 -5.90 -11.85
N ARG A 140 -9.08 -5.16 -11.21
CA ARG A 140 -7.90 -4.53 -11.85
C ARG A 140 -6.58 -4.81 -11.12
N PHE A 141 -6.58 -5.66 -10.10
CA PHE A 141 -5.40 -5.95 -9.28
C PHE A 141 -4.55 -7.09 -9.85
N HIS A 142 -3.43 -6.77 -10.50
CA HIS A 142 -2.54 -7.77 -11.10
C HIS A 142 -1.34 -8.03 -10.20
N ILE A 143 -1.23 -9.24 -9.63
CA ILE A 143 -0.08 -9.61 -8.80
C ILE A 143 1.10 -9.98 -9.70
N THR A 144 2.28 -9.48 -9.37
CA THR A 144 3.52 -9.75 -10.10
C THR A 144 4.19 -11.04 -9.63
N TRP A 145 4.82 -11.76 -10.57
CA TRP A 145 5.63 -12.93 -10.26
C TRP A 145 6.97 -12.50 -9.65
N GLY A 146 7.12 -12.74 -8.35
CA GLY A 146 8.16 -12.14 -7.52
C GLY A 146 7.67 -11.02 -6.61
N THR A 147 6.38 -10.65 -6.61
CA THR A 147 5.79 -9.60 -5.75
C THR A 147 6.55 -8.26 -5.81
N GLY A 148 6.56 -7.46 -4.73
CA GLY A 148 7.32 -6.21 -4.62
C GLY A 148 8.80 -6.33 -5.01
N PRO A 149 9.55 -7.35 -4.55
CA PRO A 149 10.93 -7.56 -4.95
C PRO A 149 11.09 -7.76 -6.46
N GLY A 150 10.18 -8.49 -7.11
CA GLY A 150 10.17 -8.66 -8.57
C GLY A 150 9.93 -7.34 -9.33
N VAL A 151 9.10 -6.45 -8.79
CA VAL A 151 8.90 -5.10 -9.36
C VAL A 151 10.14 -4.22 -9.20
N VAL A 152 10.82 -4.30 -8.05
CA VAL A 152 12.07 -3.57 -7.81
C VAL A 152 13.20 -4.11 -8.70
N GLU A 153 13.31 -5.43 -8.82
CA GLU A 153 14.40 -6.14 -9.51
C GLU A 153 14.59 -5.68 -10.96
N VAL A 154 13.50 -5.46 -11.70
CA VAL A 154 13.57 -5.11 -13.13
C VAL A 154 14.24 -3.75 -13.37
N PHE A 155 14.13 -2.82 -12.42
CA PHE A 155 14.84 -1.54 -12.47
C PHE A 155 16.21 -1.64 -11.80
N LEU A 156 16.27 -2.22 -10.59
CA LEU A 156 17.47 -2.30 -9.78
C LEU A 156 18.64 -2.94 -10.54
N THR A 157 18.40 -4.07 -11.21
CA THR A 157 19.45 -4.78 -11.97
C THR A 157 20.07 -3.89 -13.06
N ARG A 158 19.25 -3.06 -13.72
CA ARG A 158 19.70 -2.15 -14.78
C ARG A 158 20.43 -0.94 -14.22
N VAL A 159 19.98 -0.40 -13.09
CA VAL A 159 20.66 0.69 -12.38
C VAL A 159 22.02 0.22 -11.86
N VAL A 160 22.11 -0.96 -11.25
CA VAL A 160 23.39 -1.56 -10.82
C VAL A 160 24.32 -1.80 -12.01
N ALA A 161 23.79 -2.25 -13.15
CA ALA A 161 24.59 -2.38 -14.37
C ALA A 161 25.07 -1.02 -14.90
N ALA A 162 24.28 0.05 -14.77
CA ALA A 162 24.69 1.40 -15.12
C ALA A 162 25.76 1.94 -14.16
N SER A 163 25.70 1.57 -12.88
CA SER A 163 26.74 1.90 -11.90
C SER A 163 28.08 1.28 -12.27
N LYS A 164 28.09 0.01 -12.71
CA LYS A 164 29.30 -0.65 -13.24
C LYS A 164 29.87 0.04 -14.50
N ARG A 165 29.06 0.82 -15.22
CA ARG A 165 29.49 1.63 -16.38
C ARG A 165 29.90 3.07 -16.01
N GLY A 166 29.87 3.43 -14.72
CA GLY A 166 30.20 4.78 -14.26
C GLY A 166 29.11 5.83 -14.53
N LEU A 167 27.88 5.42 -14.84
CA LEU A 167 26.73 6.33 -15.02
C LEU A 167 25.96 6.57 -13.72
N VAL A 168 26.08 5.67 -12.74
CA VAL A 168 25.34 5.77 -11.49
C VAL A 168 26.29 5.56 -10.30
N THR A 169 26.26 6.48 -9.35
CA THR A 169 27.00 6.38 -8.09
C THR A 169 26.00 6.33 -6.95
N PHE A 170 26.19 5.39 -6.02
CA PHE A 170 25.37 5.29 -4.80
C PHE A 170 26.13 5.85 -3.60
N GLN A 171 25.50 6.75 -2.86
CA GLN A 171 25.94 7.27 -1.58
C GLN A 171 24.97 6.79 -0.50
N HIS A 172 25.24 5.59 0.02
CA HIS A 172 24.51 5.04 1.16
C HIS A 172 24.94 5.70 2.45
N ARG A 173 24.09 5.64 3.48
CA ARG A 173 24.37 6.26 4.79
C ARG A 173 24.60 7.77 4.67
N HIS A 174 23.96 8.41 3.70
CA HIS A 174 23.97 9.86 3.53
C HIS A 174 22.55 10.36 3.73
N GLN A 175 22.31 10.99 4.87
CA GLN A 175 21.02 11.54 5.25
C GLN A 175 20.95 12.99 4.81
N VAL A 176 20.08 13.30 3.84
CA VAL A 176 19.88 14.67 3.37
C VAL A 176 19.18 15.49 4.43
N ASP A 177 19.79 16.63 4.79
CA ASP A 177 19.27 17.60 5.75
C ASP A 177 18.74 18.86 5.06
N GLU A 178 19.22 19.16 3.85
CA GLU A 178 18.84 20.36 3.10
C GLU A 178 18.96 20.18 1.58
N ILE A 179 18.06 20.85 0.84
CA ILE A 179 18.18 21.07 -0.60
C ILE A 179 18.85 22.43 -0.80
N VAL A 180 19.99 22.43 -1.49
CA VAL A 180 20.75 23.65 -1.77
C VAL A 180 20.04 24.41 -2.90
N VAL A 181 19.72 25.68 -2.64
CA VAL A 181 19.07 26.58 -3.60
C VAL A 181 20.02 27.72 -3.96
N THR A 182 20.29 27.92 -5.24
CA THR A 182 21.12 29.02 -5.77
C THR A 182 20.34 29.74 -6.85
N ASP A 183 20.23 31.07 -6.74
CA ASP A 183 19.47 31.91 -7.68
C ASP A 183 18.03 31.41 -7.95
N GLY A 184 17.41 30.81 -6.92
CA GLY A 184 16.05 30.27 -6.98
C GLY A 184 15.93 28.85 -7.55
N ALA A 185 16.99 28.26 -8.08
CA ALA A 185 17.02 26.88 -8.58
C ALA A 185 17.59 25.90 -7.55
N ALA A 186 17.10 24.66 -7.52
CA ALA A 186 17.69 23.59 -6.73
C ALA A 186 18.96 23.06 -7.42
N THR A 187 20.11 23.25 -6.78
CA THR A 187 21.44 23.01 -7.35
C THR A 187 22.22 21.92 -6.61
N GLY A 188 21.64 21.32 -5.58
CA GLY A 188 22.33 20.30 -4.81
C GLY A 188 21.59 19.87 -3.55
N VAL A 189 22.28 19.06 -2.75
CA VAL A 189 21.84 18.66 -1.41
C VAL A 189 23.04 18.65 -0.46
N ARG A 190 22.77 18.90 0.82
CA ARG A 190 23.75 18.69 1.89
C ARG A 190 23.12 17.97 3.07
N GLY A 191 23.98 17.39 3.90
CA GLY A 191 23.53 16.77 5.13
C GLY A 191 24.59 15.91 5.80
N THR A 192 24.10 14.90 6.51
CA THR A 192 24.89 14.12 7.47
C THR A 192 25.29 12.77 6.89
N VAL A 193 26.57 12.40 7.05
CA VAL A 193 27.06 11.04 6.85
C VAL A 193 26.80 10.25 8.14
N LEU A 194 26.06 9.16 8.01
CA LEU A 194 25.74 8.24 9.11
C LEU A 194 26.79 7.13 9.21
N GLU A 195 26.98 6.58 10.40
CA GLU A 195 27.86 5.44 10.57
C GLU A 195 27.44 4.24 9.67
N PRO A 196 28.39 3.44 9.19
CA PRO A 196 28.09 2.23 8.43
C PRO A 196 27.12 1.31 9.19
N SER A 197 26.22 0.66 8.46
CA SER A 197 25.27 -0.29 9.04
C SER A 197 25.33 -1.62 8.31
N THR A 198 25.35 -2.70 9.09
CA THR A 198 25.23 -4.09 8.62
C THR A 198 23.85 -4.69 8.91
N GLU A 199 22.92 -3.87 9.42
CA GLU A 199 21.56 -4.29 9.74
C GLU A 199 20.87 -4.89 8.52
N ALA A 200 20.06 -5.92 8.78
CA ALA A 200 19.25 -6.55 7.75
C ALA A 200 18.21 -5.56 7.19
N ARG A 201 17.72 -5.84 5.98
CA ARG A 201 16.71 -5.03 5.32
C ARG A 201 15.50 -4.80 6.23
N GLY A 202 15.01 -3.56 6.30
CA GLY A 202 13.84 -3.17 7.08
C GLY A 202 14.09 -2.98 8.58
N VAL A 203 15.15 -3.57 9.13
CA VAL A 203 15.55 -3.34 10.53
C VAL A 203 15.97 -1.88 10.69
N LYS A 204 15.57 -1.28 11.83
CA LYS A 204 15.88 0.12 12.13
C LYS A 204 17.40 0.27 12.27
N SER A 205 18.03 0.98 11.32
CA SER A 205 19.45 1.27 11.36
C SER A 205 19.77 2.51 12.21
N SER A 206 21.03 2.62 12.65
CA SER A 206 21.50 3.76 13.45
C SER A 206 21.37 5.11 12.71
N ARG A 207 21.28 6.19 13.48
CA ARG A 207 21.29 7.59 13.04
C ARG A 207 22.48 8.38 13.61
N THR A 208 23.50 7.70 14.12
CA THR A 208 24.74 8.33 14.61
C THR A 208 25.48 9.02 13.47
N ALA A 209 25.73 10.32 13.62
CA ALA A 209 26.50 11.13 12.69
C ALA A 209 28.01 10.85 12.79
N VAL A 210 28.69 10.72 11.65
CA VAL A 210 30.15 10.55 11.56
C VAL A 210 30.82 11.54 10.62
N GLY A 211 30.05 12.43 10.00
CA GLY A 211 30.56 13.47 9.11
C GLY A 211 29.43 14.22 8.42
N GLU A 212 29.81 15.11 7.51
CA GLU A 212 28.90 15.92 6.70
C GLU A 212 29.25 15.78 5.22
N PHE A 213 28.30 16.07 4.34
CA PHE A 213 28.48 16.07 2.91
C PHE A 213 27.74 17.22 2.24
N GLU A 214 28.23 17.64 1.08
CA GLU A 214 27.54 18.51 0.15
C GLU A 214 27.80 18.02 -1.28
N PHE A 215 26.74 17.88 -2.07
CA PHE A 215 26.77 17.47 -3.46
C PHE A 215 26.02 18.47 -4.32
N SER A 216 26.60 18.82 -5.47
CA SER A 216 25.99 19.72 -6.45
C SER A 216 25.63 18.97 -7.74
N ALA A 217 24.53 19.38 -8.38
CA ALA A 217 24.03 18.87 -9.65
C ALA A 217 23.13 19.90 -10.34
N GLN A 218 22.76 19.64 -11.59
CA GLN A 218 21.83 20.51 -12.33
C GLN A 218 20.38 20.36 -11.86
N ALA A 219 20.05 19.23 -11.21
CA ALA A 219 18.74 18.98 -10.66
C ALA A 219 18.77 17.99 -9.48
N VAL A 220 17.73 18.06 -8.65
CA VAL A 220 17.46 17.17 -7.52
C VAL A 220 16.09 16.52 -7.70
N VAL A 221 16.02 15.19 -7.55
CA VAL A 221 14.77 14.41 -7.57
C VAL A 221 14.53 13.80 -6.18
N VAL A 222 13.45 14.20 -5.52
CA VAL A 222 13.07 13.67 -4.20
C VAL A 222 12.15 12.45 -4.37
N THR A 223 12.56 11.30 -3.84
CA THR A 223 11.81 10.03 -3.92
C THR A 223 11.82 9.24 -2.60
N SER A 224 11.81 9.96 -1.49
CA SER A 224 12.03 9.51 -0.10
C SER A 224 10.89 8.71 0.55
N GLY A 225 9.73 8.58 -0.10
CA GLY A 225 8.56 7.91 0.50
C GLY A 225 7.66 8.84 1.32
N GLY A 226 6.74 8.25 2.08
CA GLY A 226 5.74 8.97 2.88
C GLY A 226 6.09 9.00 4.36
N ILE A 227 5.08 9.22 5.22
CA ILE A 227 5.27 9.39 6.67
C ILE A 227 4.88 8.14 7.50
N GLY A 228 4.49 7.04 6.86
CA GLY A 228 3.86 5.90 7.55
C GLY A 228 4.69 5.26 8.67
N GLY A 229 6.02 5.42 8.66
CA GLY A 229 6.93 4.93 9.69
C GLY A 229 7.14 5.92 10.84
N ASN A 230 6.49 7.09 10.80
CA ASN A 230 6.60 8.16 11.79
C ASN A 230 5.23 8.47 12.43
N PRO A 231 4.90 7.82 13.56
CA PRO A 231 3.62 8.00 14.24
C PRO A 231 3.31 9.46 14.61
N GLU A 232 4.33 10.24 14.96
CA GLU A 232 4.16 11.65 15.35
C GLU A 232 3.75 12.50 14.15
N LEU A 233 4.37 12.29 12.98
CA LEU A 233 3.94 12.98 11.75
C LEU A 233 2.56 12.50 11.27
N VAL A 234 2.24 11.20 11.42
CA VAL A 234 0.88 10.70 11.14
C VAL A 234 -0.14 11.42 12.02
N LYS A 235 0.10 11.50 13.34
CA LYS A 235 -0.80 12.19 14.29
C LYS A 235 -0.88 13.70 14.01
N LYS A 236 0.24 14.36 13.71
CA LYS A 236 0.30 15.80 13.38
C LYS A 236 -0.55 16.15 12.15
N ASN A 237 -0.60 15.26 11.16
CA ASN A 237 -1.33 15.49 9.92
C ASN A 237 -2.68 14.74 9.89
N TRP A 238 -3.12 14.15 11.02
CA TRP A 238 -4.30 13.30 11.05
C TRP A 238 -5.53 14.05 10.54
N PRO A 239 -6.38 13.41 9.71
CA PRO A 239 -7.49 14.13 9.09
C PRO A 239 -8.55 14.47 10.12
N ALA A 240 -8.80 15.76 10.35
CA ALA A 240 -9.80 16.21 11.34
C ALA A 240 -11.19 15.61 11.10
N ARG A 241 -11.55 15.38 9.82
CA ARG A 241 -12.80 14.73 9.40
C ARG A 241 -12.97 13.29 9.93
N LEU A 242 -11.88 12.60 10.30
CA LEU A 242 -11.92 11.25 10.87
C LEU A 242 -12.07 11.26 12.39
N GLY A 243 -12.02 12.43 13.04
CA GLY A 243 -12.00 12.53 14.51
C GLY A 243 -10.59 12.47 15.10
N LYS A 244 -10.49 12.06 16.37
CA LYS A 244 -9.20 11.99 17.10
C LYS A 244 -8.33 10.86 16.53
N ALA A 245 -7.06 11.15 16.29
CA ALA A 245 -6.10 10.12 15.90
C ALA A 245 -6.04 8.99 16.94
N PRO A 246 -6.06 7.71 16.52
CA PRO A 246 -5.90 6.59 17.44
C PRO A 246 -4.59 6.69 18.22
N GLU A 247 -4.62 6.34 19.50
CA GLU A 247 -3.44 6.42 20.36
C GLU A 247 -2.37 5.41 19.94
N ASN A 248 -2.83 4.18 19.65
CA ASN A 248 -2.03 3.06 19.20
C ASN A 248 -2.42 2.68 17.77
N MET A 249 -1.40 2.57 16.91
CA MET A 249 -1.52 2.00 15.58
C MET A 249 -0.28 1.14 15.32
N LEU A 250 -0.47 0.05 14.58
CA LEU A 250 0.65 -0.72 14.05
C LEU A 250 1.33 0.04 12.90
N ALA A 251 2.58 -0.30 12.61
CA ALA A 251 3.36 0.24 11.51
C ALA A 251 3.44 -0.76 10.35
N GLY A 252 2.82 -0.43 9.22
CA GLY A 252 2.83 -1.26 8.00
C GLY A 252 4.01 -0.96 7.06
N VAL A 253 4.98 -0.18 7.52
CA VAL A 253 6.17 0.22 6.77
C VAL A 253 7.40 0.27 7.68
N PRO A 254 8.62 0.09 7.13
CA PRO A 254 9.85 0.23 7.90
C PRO A 254 10.03 1.62 8.52
N ALA A 255 10.82 1.67 9.60
CA ALA A 255 11.10 2.90 10.35
C ALA A 255 11.77 4.01 9.52
N HIS A 256 12.43 3.68 8.41
CA HIS A 256 13.06 4.65 7.51
C HIS A 256 12.07 5.38 6.59
N VAL A 257 10.79 5.01 6.60
CA VAL A 257 9.71 5.76 5.91
C VAL A 257 9.24 6.89 6.83
N ASP A 258 10.15 7.83 7.09
CA ASP A 258 10.06 8.79 8.19
C ASP A 258 9.44 10.15 7.81
N GLY A 259 9.24 10.40 6.51
CA GLY A 259 8.62 11.61 5.99
C GLY A 259 9.50 12.86 5.95
N ARG A 260 10.76 12.80 6.40
CA ARG A 260 11.57 14.01 6.66
C ARG A 260 11.73 14.95 5.46
N MET A 261 11.83 14.36 4.26
CA MET A 261 12.07 15.14 3.05
C MET A 261 10.87 16.00 2.65
N LEU A 262 9.67 15.76 3.18
CA LEU A 262 8.52 16.64 2.92
C LEU A 262 8.82 18.05 3.45
N GLU A 263 9.12 18.18 4.74
CA GLU A 263 9.43 19.46 5.38
C GLU A 263 10.72 20.09 4.80
N ILE A 264 11.76 19.29 4.55
CA ILE A 264 13.00 19.79 3.92
C ILE A 264 12.71 20.40 2.54
N THR A 265 11.87 19.75 1.74
CA THR A 265 11.55 20.23 0.40
C THR A 265 10.63 21.46 0.44
N GLU A 266 9.71 21.50 1.40
CA GLU A 266 8.87 22.69 1.62
C GLU A 266 9.70 23.90 2.07
N ASN A 267 10.63 23.70 2.99
CA ASN A 267 11.55 24.76 3.45
C ASN A 267 12.43 25.31 2.32
N ALA A 268 12.74 24.49 1.31
CA ALA A 268 13.44 24.93 0.10
C ALA A 268 12.56 25.76 -0.86
N GLY A 269 11.24 25.82 -0.62
CA GLY A 269 10.26 26.58 -1.42
C GLY A 269 9.33 25.71 -2.29
N GLY A 270 9.30 24.40 -2.08
CA GLY A 270 8.30 23.51 -2.71
C GLY A 270 6.94 23.60 -2.01
N ASN A 271 5.87 23.33 -2.73
CA ASN A 271 4.52 23.33 -2.17
C ASN A 271 4.06 21.92 -1.76
N ILE A 272 3.46 21.79 -0.59
CA ILE A 272 2.79 20.55 -0.14
C ILE A 272 1.30 20.80 -0.07
N VAL A 273 0.53 19.94 -0.74
CA VAL A 273 -0.94 19.97 -0.72
C VAL A 273 -1.50 18.70 -0.09
N ASN A 274 -2.75 18.76 0.39
CA ASN A 274 -3.52 17.59 0.82
C ASN A 274 -2.89 16.77 1.97
N ARG A 275 -2.23 17.43 2.92
CA ARG A 275 -1.55 16.80 4.07
C ARG A 275 -2.40 15.82 4.86
N ASP A 276 -3.70 16.10 4.93
CA ASP A 276 -4.73 15.34 5.63
C ASP A 276 -5.32 14.19 4.80
N ARG A 277 -4.76 13.89 3.61
CA ARG A 277 -5.18 12.73 2.83
C ARG A 277 -4.24 11.56 3.13
N MET A 278 -4.75 10.58 3.85
CA MET A 278 -4.02 9.40 4.32
C MET A 278 -4.80 8.13 4.03
N TRP A 279 -4.07 7.04 3.88
CA TRP A 279 -4.63 5.71 3.70
C TRP A 279 -4.03 4.75 4.73
N HIS A 280 -4.91 4.27 5.61
CA HIS A 280 -4.59 3.34 6.69
C HIS A 280 -5.43 2.08 6.51
N TYR A 281 -4.85 0.94 6.86
CA TYR A 281 -5.59 -0.30 6.80
C TYR A 281 -6.30 -0.58 8.11
N THR A 282 -7.47 -1.20 8.00
CA THR A 282 -8.37 -1.50 9.12
C THR A 282 -8.31 -2.97 9.54
N GLU A 283 -7.74 -3.83 8.69
CA GLU A 283 -7.54 -5.26 8.93
C GLU A 283 -6.11 -5.60 9.36
N GLY A 284 -5.50 -4.77 10.22
CA GLY A 284 -4.13 -4.96 10.70
C GLY A 284 -4.02 -6.00 11.81
N ILE A 285 -2.98 -6.81 11.80
CA ILE A 285 -2.58 -7.74 12.87
C ILE A 285 -1.11 -7.52 13.23
N GLN A 286 -0.75 -7.74 14.48
CA GLN A 286 0.63 -7.69 14.93
C GLN A 286 1.43 -8.82 14.29
N ASN A 287 2.55 -8.50 13.66
CA ASN A 287 3.42 -9.52 13.11
C ASN A 287 4.02 -10.36 14.24
N TRP A 288 3.88 -11.69 14.14
CA TRP A 288 4.43 -12.63 15.12
C TRP A 288 5.96 -12.71 15.03
N ASP A 289 6.53 -12.38 13.86
CA ASP A 289 7.98 -12.28 13.61
C ASP A 289 8.33 -10.88 13.06
N PRO A 290 8.38 -9.85 13.94
CA PRO A 290 8.51 -8.46 13.52
C PRO A 290 9.92 -8.13 13.03
N ILE A 291 10.01 -7.30 11.97
CA ILE A 291 11.28 -6.84 11.36
C ILE A 291 11.60 -5.40 11.79
N TRP A 292 10.56 -4.60 12.03
CA TRP A 292 10.66 -3.22 12.49
C TRP A 292 9.76 -2.97 13.71
N PRO A 293 9.96 -1.86 14.45
CA PRO A 293 9.12 -1.54 15.60
C PRO A 293 7.64 -1.44 15.24
N ASN A 294 6.78 -2.04 16.06
CA ASN A 294 5.33 -2.12 15.86
C ASN A 294 4.91 -2.73 14.50
N HIS A 295 5.71 -3.64 13.94
CA HIS A 295 5.43 -4.26 12.64
C HIS A 295 4.04 -4.89 12.61
N GLY A 296 3.15 -4.33 11.79
CA GLY A 296 1.85 -4.89 11.50
C GLY A 296 1.72 -5.37 10.06
N ILE A 297 0.91 -6.41 9.88
CA ILE A 297 0.57 -7.00 8.60
C ILE A 297 -0.92 -6.77 8.35
N ARG A 298 -1.30 -6.43 7.13
CA ARG A 298 -2.71 -6.36 6.75
C ARG A 298 -3.19 -7.73 6.29
N ILE A 299 -4.32 -8.18 6.82
CA ILE A 299 -5.09 -9.26 6.19
C ILE A 299 -5.74 -8.70 4.93
N ILE A 300 -5.61 -9.40 3.82
CA ILE A 300 -6.45 -9.19 2.63
C ILE A 300 -7.58 -10.20 2.77
N PRO A 301 -8.79 -9.79 3.21
CA PRO A 301 -9.87 -10.71 3.49
C PRO A 301 -10.73 -10.96 2.25
N GLY A 302 -11.50 -12.03 2.27
CA GLY A 302 -12.70 -12.15 1.45
C GLY A 302 -13.92 -11.66 2.24
N PRO A 303 -15.09 -11.55 1.59
CA PRO A 303 -16.26 -10.91 2.16
C PRO A 303 -16.92 -11.70 3.31
N SER A 304 -16.48 -12.92 3.62
CA SER A 304 -17.30 -13.88 4.36
C SER A 304 -17.18 -13.78 5.88
N SER A 305 -16.07 -13.24 6.40
CA SER A 305 -15.88 -13.06 7.85
C SER A 305 -16.88 -12.05 8.40
N MET A 306 -17.53 -12.34 9.53
CA MET A 306 -18.32 -11.32 10.21
C MET A 306 -17.38 -10.34 10.92
N TRP A 307 -17.69 -9.05 10.85
CA TRP A 307 -16.85 -7.99 11.42
C TRP A 307 -17.61 -7.24 12.51
N PHE A 308 -17.06 -7.24 13.71
CA PHE A 308 -17.61 -6.59 14.89
C PHE A 308 -16.67 -5.50 15.38
N ASP A 309 -17.23 -4.41 15.91
CA ASP A 309 -16.45 -3.39 16.62
C ASP A 309 -16.02 -3.89 18.01
N GLY A 310 -15.28 -3.05 18.76
CA GLY A 310 -14.88 -3.38 20.14
C GLY A 310 -16.03 -3.50 21.14
N ASN A 311 -17.27 -3.11 20.77
CA ASN A 311 -18.48 -3.31 21.58
C ASN A 311 -19.21 -4.62 21.25
N GLY A 312 -18.74 -5.39 20.25
CA GLY A 312 -19.45 -6.57 19.76
C GLY A 312 -20.62 -6.24 18.84
N THR A 313 -20.70 -5.00 18.34
CA THR A 313 -21.69 -4.58 17.35
C THR A 313 -21.17 -4.88 15.97
N ARG A 314 -21.96 -5.56 15.13
CA ARG A 314 -21.59 -5.82 13.74
C ARG A 314 -21.43 -4.50 12.98
N LEU A 315 -20.36 -4.36 12.23
CA LEU A 315 -20.12 -3.17 11.41
C LEU A 315 -21.27 -2.97 10.39
N PRO A 316 -21.73 -1.73 10.19
CA PRO A 316 -22.85 -1.45 9.30
C PRO A 316 -22.46 -1.62 7.83
N SER A 317 -23.45 -1.85 6.96
CA SER A 317 -23.21 -1.84 5.51
C SER A 317 -22.74 -0.45 5.04
N PRO A 318 -21.75 -0.35 4.13
CA PRO A 318 -21.07 -1.43 3.41
C PRO A 318 -19.71 -1.84 4.03
N ASN A 319 -19.46 -1.60 5.32
CA ASN A 319 -18.19 -1.85 6.01
C ASN A 319 -17.95 -3.34 6.28
N PHE A 320 -18.00 -4.15 5.23
CA PHE A 320 -17.65 -5.56 5.23
C PHE A 320 -16.14 -5.74 4.95
N PRO A 321 -15.55 -6.90 5.25
CA PRO A 321 -14.16 -7.15 4.94
C PRO A 321 -13.88 -6.98 3.44
N GLY A 322 -12.93 -6.12 3.08
CA GLY A 322 -12.55 -5.85 1.68
C GLY A 322 -13.58 -5.06 0.86
N PHE A 323 -14.29 -4.10 1.47
CA PHE A 323 -15.29 -3.26 0.79
C PHE A 323 -14.98 -1.76 0.80
N ASP A 324 -15.08 -1.09 1.95
CA ASP A 324 -14.88 0.35 2.05
C ASP A 324 -13.88 0.64 3.17
N THR A 325 -12.59 0.69 2.81
CA THR A 325 -11.52 0.89 3.81
C THR A 325 -11.69 2.21 4.56
N MET A 326 -12.01 3.30 3.86
CA MET A 326 -12.12 4.63 4.48
C MET A 326 -13.40 4.80 5.29
N GLY A 327 -14.54 4.29 4.81
CA GLY A 327 -15.78 4.25 5.60
C GLY A 327 -15.66 3.36 6.84
N THR A 328 -14.90 2.26 6.74
CA THR A 328 -14.58 1.40 7.88
C THR A 328 -13.66 2.10 8.86
N LEU A 329 -12.62 2.79 8.39
CA LEU A 329 -11.70 3.56 9.23
C LEU A 329 -12.46 4.63 10.03
N GLU A 330 -13.31 5.40 9.36
CA GLU A 330 -14.16 6.42 10.00
C GLU A 330 -15.06 5.80 11.08
N HIS A 331 -15.69 4.66 10.79
CA HIS A 331 -16.52 3.97 11.77
C HIS A 331 -15.70 3.51 12.99
N ILE A 332 -14.54 2.88 12.78
CA ILE A 332 -13.68 2.38 13.87
C ILE A 332 -13.22 3.53 14.76
N VAL A 333 -12.72 4.62 14.18
CA VAL A 333 -12.22 5.76 14.96
C VAL A 333 -13.32 6.38 15.84
N ASN A 334 -14.58 6.36 15.37
CA ASN A 334 -15.72 6.87 16.11
C ASN A 334 -16.41 5.83 17.02
N SER A 335 -16.01 4.56 16.99
CA SER A 335 -16.64 3.47 17.77
C SER A 335 -16.31 3.50 19.26
N GLY A 336 -15.34 4.34 19.66
CA GLY A 336 -14.83 4.41 21.04
C GLY A 336 -13.79 3.35 21.39
N HIS A 337 -13.49 2.41 20.47
CA HIS A 337 -12.48 1.36 20.65
C HIS A 337 -11.41 1.41 19.59
N HIS A 338 -10.18 1.03 19.97
CA HIS A 338 -9.03 1.01 19.06
C HIS A 338 -8.83 -0.33 18.33
N HIS A 339 -9.74 -1.27 18.51
CA HIS A 339 -9.68 -2.59 17.90
C HIS A 339 -11.05 -3.04 17.40
N THR A 340 -11.05 -4.00 16.49
CA THR A 340 -12.24 -4.69 16.00
C THR A 340 -11.99 -6.19 15.94
N TRP A 341 -13.01 -6.97 15.60
CA TRP A 341 -12.95 -8.42 15.55
C TRP A 341 -13.47 -8.96 14.22
N PHE A 342 -12.64 -9.72 13.53
CA PHE A 342 -13.18 -10.73 12.62
C PHE A 342 -13.61 -11.96 13.41
N VAL A 343 -14.78 -12.49 13.07
CA VAL A 343 -15.27 -13.80 13.50
C VAL A 343 -15.57 -14.63 12.26
N LEU A 344 -14.94 -15.79 12.17
CA LEU A 344 -14.98 -16.67 11.01
C LEU A 344 -14.74 -18.12 11.44
N ASP A 345 -14.69 -19.02 10.47
CA ASP A 345 -14.35 -20.42 10.67
C ASP A 345 -13.14 -20.84 9.84
N GLN A 346 -12.70 -22.08 10.06
CA GLN A 346 -11.58 -22.69 9.35
C GLN A 346 -11.79 -22.65 7.82
N LYS A 347 -13.01 -22.92 7.35
CA LYS A 347 -13.29 -22.94 5.92
C LYS A 347 -13.16 -21.57 5.25
N ILE A 348 -13.49 -20.49 5.97
CA ILE A 348 -13.25 -19.12 5.51
C ILE A 348 -11.75 -18.81 5.50
N ILE A 349 -11.03 -19.05 6.61
CA ILE A 349 -9.61 -18.64 6.70
C ILE A 349 -8.74 -19.34 5.65
N GLU A 350 -9.02 -20.61 5.37
CA GLU A 350 -8.28 -21.40 4.38
C GLU A 350 -8.34 -20.81 2.97
N LYS A 351 -9.49 -20.24 2.62
CA LYS A 351 -9.76 -19.77 1.25
C LYS A 351 -9.64 -18.26 1.09
N GLU A 352 -10.02 -17.51 2.12
CA GLU A 352 -10.25 -16.08 2.04
C GLU A 352 -9.17 -15.24 2.74
N PHE A 353 -8.27 -15.82 3.55
CA PHE A 353 -7.19 -15.04 4.14
C PHE A 353 -5.95 -15.09 3.25
N ALA A 354 -5.52 -13.91 2.82
CA ALA A 354 -4.17 -13.68 2.33
C ALA A 354 -3.53 -12.61 3.21
N LEU A 355 -2.20 -12.63 3.32
CA LEU A 355 -1.46 -11.63 4.08
C LEU A 355 -0.77 -10.68 3.10
N SER A 356 -0.87 -9.38 3.39
CA SER A 356 -0.08 -8.37 2.68
C SER A 356 1.40 -8.55 3.02
N GLY A 357 2.30 -8.35 2.07
CA GLY A 357 3.74 -8.43 2.31
C GLY A 357 4.39 -9.46 1.39
N SER A 358 5.56 -9.14 0.85
CA SER A 358 6.33 -10.11 0.07
C SER A 358 6.86 -11.24 0.94
N GLU A 359 7.27 -10.91 2.17
CA GLU A 359 7.77 -11.84 3.18
C GLU A 359 6.71 -12.86 3.63
N GLN A 360 5.42 -12.52 3.49
CA GLN A 360 4.30 -13.41 3.79
C GLN A 360 3.84 -14.25 2.59
N ASN A 361 4.52 -14.15 1.43
CA ASN A 361 4.16 -14.87 0.21
C ASN A 361 5.39 -15.53 -0.45
N PRO A 362 6.12 -16.40 0.28
CA PRO A 362 7.41 -16.94 -0.17
C PRO A 362 7.33 -17.73 -1.49
N ASP A 363 6.18 -18.34 -1.78
CA ASP A 363 5.92 -19.04 -3.03
C ASP A 363 5.90 -18.10 -4.25
N ILE A 364 5.22 -16.96 -4.15
CA ILE A 364 5.14 -15.98 -5.24
C ILE A 364 6.42 -15.14 -5.29
N THR A 365 6.93 -14.70 -4.13
CA THR A 365 8.12 -13.88 -4.01
C THR A 365 9.38 -14.63 -4.44
N GLY A 366 9.54 -15.88 -3.99
CA GLY A 366 10.64 -16.76 -4.36
C GLY A 366 10.49 -17.41 -5.73
N ARG A 367 9.38 -17.17 -6.43
CA ARG A 367 9.04 -17.79 -7.72
C ARG A 367 9.05 -19.32 -7.65
N ASP A 368 8.58 -19.87 -6.53
CA ASP A 368 8.61 -21.30 -6.22
C ASP A 368 7.28 -21.97 -6.59
N PHE A 369 7.28 -22.66 -7.74
CA PHE A 369 6.13 -23.42 -8.21
C PHE A 369 5.73 -24.58 -7.29
N LYS A 370 6.67 -25.17 -6.53
CA LYS A 370 6.37 -26.26 -5.60
C LYS A 370 5.58 -25.73 -4.42
N LEU A 371 6.07 -24.66 -3.78
CA LEU A 371 5.36 -24.00 -2.68
C LEU A 371 3.99 -23.45 -3.15
N LEU A 372 3.91 -22.93 -4.37
CA LEU A 372 2.64 -22.47 -4.95
C LEU A 372 1.62 -23.63 -5.08
N ALA A 373 2.08 -24.82 -5.51
CA ALA A 373 1.23 -25.99 -5.61
C ALA A 373 0.72 -26.48 -4.23
N GLU A 374 1.43 -26.17 -3.15
CA GLU A 374 0.98 -26.52 -1.78
C GLU A 374 -0.28 -25.76 -1.37
N ARG A 375 -0.56 -24.59 -1.96
CA ARG A 375 -1.82 -23.85 -1.75
C ARG A 375 -3.07 -24.61 -2.21
N LEU A 376 -2.92 -25.72 -2.95
CA LEU A 376 -4.03 -26.60 -3.33
C LEU A 376 -4.35 -27.66 -2.28
N LYS A 377 -3.48 -27.86 -1.28
CA LYS A 377 -3.72 -28.77 -0.14
C LYS A 377 -4.78 -28.17 0.79
N LYS A 378 -5.41 -29.00 1.61
CA LYS A 378 -6.28 -28.54 2.71
C LYS A 378 -5.45 -27.83 3.78
N GLY A 379 -6.06 -26.87 4.49
CA GLY A 379 -5.37 -26.02 5.45
C GLY A 379 -5.07 -24.63 4.87
N ALA A 380 -4.87 -23.63 5.74
CA ALA A 380 -4.54 -22.29 5.27
C ALA A 380 -3.09 -22.25 4.75
N PRO A 381 -2.73 -21.27 3.91
CA PRO A 381 -1.35 -21.09 3.49
C PRO A 381 -0.40 -21.01 4.70
N GLY A 382 0.80 -21.59 4.59
CA GLY A 382 1.76 -21.71 5.71
C GLY A 382 1.92 -20.44 6.57
N PRO A 383 2.11 -19.24 5.98
CA PRO A 383 2.15 -17.99 6.73
C PRO A 383 0.87 -17.71 7.55
N VAL A 384 -0.32 -17.97 7.00
CA VAL A 384 -1.59 -17.80 7.71
C VAL A 384 -1.70 -18.78 8.90
N GLU A 385 -1.29 -20.03 8.71
CA GLU A 385 -1.25 -21.00 9.83
C GLU A 385 -0.23 -20.60 10.91
N ALA A 386 0.92 -20.02 10.53
CA ALA A 386 1.88 -19.49 11.50
C ALA A 386 1.27 -18.36 12.36
N PHE A 387 0.50 -17.45 11.74
CA PHE A 387 -0.24 -16.44 12.48
C PHE A 387 -1.31 -17.02 13.40
N LYS A 388 -2.04 -18.07 12.98
CA LYS A 388 -2.99 -18.76 13.86
C LYS A 388 -2.32 -19.42 15.07
N GLN A 389 -1.09 -19.91 14.90
CA GLN A 389 -0.36 -20.63 15.95
C GLN A 389 0.42 -19.71 16.90
N HIS A 390 0.97 -18.61 16.38
CA HIS A 390 1.91 -17.75 17.11
C HIS A 390 1.43 -16.31 17.27
N GLY A 391 0.44 -15.88 16.50
CA GLY A 391 -0.05 -14.50 16.51
C GLY A 391 -0.83 -14.19 17.79
N ALA A 392 -0.46 -13.08 18.43
CA ALA A 392 -1.12 -12.61 19.67
C ALA A 392 -2.59 -12.22 19.47
N ASP A 393 -3.00 -11.98 18.22
CA ASP A 393 -4.34 -11.50 17.86
C ASP A 393 -5.34 -12.63 17.57
N PHE A 394 -4.91 -13.90 17.54
CA PHE A 394 -5.75 -15.03 17.12
C PHE A 394 -6.31 -15.81 18.31
N VAL A 395 -7.62 -16.09 18.26
CA VAL A 395 -8.31 -17.00 19.18
C VAL A 395 -8.97 -18.10 18.35
N VAL A 396 -8.65 -19.36 18.62
CA VAL A 396 -9.20 -20.52 17.91
C VAL A 396 -9.89 -21.45 18.90
N ARG A 397 -11.18 -21.76 18.69
CA ARG A 397 -12.02 -22.56 19.60
C ARG A 397 -13.06 -23.36 18.83
N ASP A 398 -13.53 -24.44 19.44
CA ASP A 398 -14.50 -25.35 18.80
C ASP A 398 -15.96 -24.89 18.93
N ASN A 399 -16.25 -23.92 19.81
CA ASN A 399 -17.58 -23.37 20.01
C ASN A 399 -17.55 -21.86 20.32
N LEU A 400 -18.70 -21.21 20.15
CA LEU A 400 -18.82 -19.75 20.24
C LEU A 400 -18.61 -19.24 21.68
N ARG A 401 -19.02 -19.97 22.72
CA ARG A 401 -18.87 -19.51 24.11
C ARG A 401 -17.39 -19.38 24.46
N ASP A 402 -16.63 -20.44 24.22
CA ASP A 402 -15.19 -20.44 24.47
C ASP A 402 -14.45 -19.43 23.59
N LEU A 403 -14.95 -19.18 22.37
CA LEU A 403 -14.40 -18.16 21.48
C LEU A 403 -14.56 -16.76 22.09
N VAL A 404 -15.77 -16.42 22.54
CA VAL A 404 -16.05 -15.13 23.18
C VAL A 404 -15.26 -14.96 24.48
N ASP A 405 -15.14 -16.02 25.29
CA ASP A 405 -14.31 -16.00 26.49
C ASP A 405 -12.83 -15.73 26.16
N GLY A 406 -12.32 -16.34 25.08
CA GLY A 406 -10.98 -16.07 24.58
C GLY A 406 -10.79 -14.66 24.01
N MET A 407 -11.80 -14.11 23.33
CA MET A 407 -11.79 -12.71 22.87
C MET A 407 -11.72 -11.76 24.07
N ASN A 408 -12.55 -11.99 25.08
CA ASN A 408 -12.58 -11.19 26.31
C ASN A 408 -11.29 -11.28 27.12
N ALA A 409 -10.58 -12.40 27.08
CA ALA A 409 -9.26 -12.53 27.70
C ALA A 409 -8.20 -11.62 27.04
N LEU A 410 -8.33 -11.32 25.74
CA LEU A 410 -7.43 -10.40 25.03
C LEU A 410 -7.82 -8.93 25.23
N THR A 411 -9.08 -8.65 25.56
CA THR A 411 -9.63 -7.29 25.73
C THR A 411 -10.44 -7.17 27.03
N PRO A 412 -9.80 -7.37 28.20
CA PRO A 412 -10.50 -7.35 29.49
C PRO A 412 -11.16 -6.00 29.80
N ASP A 413 -10.66 -4.91 29.22
CA ASP A 413 -11.18 -3.56 29.40
C ASP A 413 -12.43 -3.26 28.54
N ALA A 414 -12.76 -4.14 27.59
CA ALA A 414 -13.91 -4.01 26.69
C ALA A 414 -14.56 -5.39 26.45
N PRO A 415 -15.19 -6.00 27.48
CA PRO A 415 -15.73 -7.34 27.38
C PRO A 415 -16.98 -7.40 26.50
N LEU A 416 -16.97 -8.33 25.55
CA LEU A 416 -18.06 -8.68 24.68
C LEU A 416 -19.08 -9.57 25.41
N LYS A 417 -20.36 -9.40 25.04
CA LYS A 417 -21.45 -10.24 25.53
C LYS A 417 -21.71 -11.36 24.52
N TYR A 418 -21.65 -12.60 24.99
CA TYR A 418 -21.90 -13.79 24.17
C TYR A 418 -23.25 -13.71 23.45
N GLU A 419 -24.30 -13.31 24.16
CA GLU A 419 -25.67 -13.33 23.66
C GLU A 419 -25.87 -12.34 22.49
N ASP A 420 -25.09 -11.26 22.46
CA ASP A 420 -25.15 -10.28 21.37
C ASP A 420 -24.45 -10.82 20.11
N LEU A 421 -23.28 -11.44 20.25
CA LEU A 421 -22.57 -12.07 19.13
C LEU A 421 -23.34 -13.27 18.58
N GLU A 422 -23.86 -14.13 19.45
CA GLU A 422 -24.67 -15.29 19.05
C GLU A 422 -25.90 -14.85 18.26
N ARG A 423 -26.62 -13.82 18.72
CA ARG A 423 -27.80 -13.29 18.03
C ARG A 423 -27.48 -12.85 16.61
N GLU A 424 -26.40 -12.09 16.41
CA GLU A 424 -25.97 -11.61 15.09
C GLU A 424 -25.52 -12.76 14.17
N ILE A 425 -24.70 -13.69 14.67
CA ILE A 425 -24.18 -14.82 13.89
C ILE A 425 -25.32 -15.74 13.46
N VAL A 426 -26.21 -16.11 14.38
CA VAL A 426 -27.38 -16.96 14.09
C VAL A 426 -28.32 -16.27 13.10
N ALA A 427 -28.53 -14.96 13.21
CA ALA A 427 -29.36 -14.22 12.26
C ALA A 427 -28.76 -14.27 10.85
N ARG A 428 -27.45 -14.02 10.71
CA ARG A 428 -26.74 -14.09 9.43
C ARG A 428 -26.74 -15.52 8.85
N ASP A 429 -26.59 -16.54 9.69
CA ASP A 429 -26.60 -17.94 9.27
C ASP A 429 -27.97 -18.39 8.71
N ARG A 430 -29.08 -17.88 9.27
CA ARG A 430 -30.43 -18.09 8.71
C ARG A 430 -30.58 -17.48 7.32
N GLU A 431 -29.96 -16.33 7.07
CA GLU A 431 -30.02 -15.63 5.78
C GLU A 431 -29.21 -16.33 4.67
N VAL A 432 -28.18 -17.10 5.03
CA VAL A 432 -27.38 -17.89 4.08
C VAL A 432 -28.21 -18.92 3.31
N LYS A 433 -29.21 -19.53 3.97
CA LYS A 433 -30.10 -20.54 3.38
C LYS A 433 -31.17 -19.94 2.47
N ASN A 434 -31.46 -18.65 2.62
CA ASN A 434 -32.47 -17.94 1.85
C ASN A 434 -31.86 -17.38 0.55
N SER A 435 -32.22 -17.91 -0.62
CA SER A 435 -31.68 -17.47 -1.91
C SER A 435 -31.92 -15.99 -2.23
N TYR A 436 -32.97 -15.37 -1.69
CA TYR A 436 -33.19 -13.92 -1.81
C TYR A 436 -32.26 -13.14 -0.87
N THR A 437 -32.26 -13.49 0.43
CA THR A 437 -31.62 -12.79 1.58
C THR A 437 -31.97 -11.30 1.68
N LYS A 438 -32.01 -10.75 2.89
CA LYS A 438 -31.98 -9.28 3.10
C LYS A 438 -30.67 -8.80 3.75
N ASP A 439 -29.77 -9.72 4.08
CA ASP A 439 -28.46 -9.40 4.62
C ASP A 439 -27.50 -8.99 3.51
N PHE A 440 -27.06 -7.73 3.53
CA PHE A 440 -26.20 -7.14 2.52
C PHE A 440 -24.82 -7.83 2.40
N GLN A 441 -24.27 -8.38 3.50
CA GLN A 441 -23.03 -9.13 3.43
C GLN A 441 -23.23 -10.45 2.68
N VAL A 442 -24.32 -11.16 2.95
CA VAL A 442 -24.66 -12.40 2.22
C VAL A 442 -24.89 -12.09 0.73
N MET A 443 -25.55 -10.98 0.40
CA MET A 443 -25.67 -10.51 -0.99
C MET A 443 -24.29 -10.26 -1.61
N ALA A 444 -23.39 -9.59 -0.90
CA ALA A 444 -22.03 -9.30 -1.34
C ALA A 444 -21.21 -10.58 -1.61
N ILE A 445 -21.27 -11.58 -0.71
CA ILE A 445 -20.58 -12.87 -0.90
C ILE A 445 -21.11 -13.57 -2.16
N ARG A 446 -22.44 -13.58 -2.38
CA ARG A 446 -23.04 -14.17 -3.59
C ARG A 446 -22.62 -13.42 -4.84
N ASN A 447 -22.62 -12.09 -4.81
CA ASN A 447 -22.20 -11.27 -5.94
C ASN A 447 -20.74 -11.49 -6.31
N ALA A 448 -19.83 -11.52 -5.32
CA ALA A 448 -18.41 -11.79 -5.58
C ALA A 448 -18.19 -13.14 -6.28
N ARG A 449 -19.03 -14.13 -5.99
CA ARG A 449 -18.97 -15.47 -6.61
C ARG A 449 -19.57 -15.55 -8.01
N ASN A 450 -20.15 -14.47 -8.53
CA ASN A 450 -20.55 -14.40 -9.95
C ASN A 450 -19.31 -14.32 -10.85
N LEU A 451 -18.18 -13.82 -10.33
CA LEU A 451 -16.90 -13.92 -11.00
C LEU A 451 -16.32 -15.33 -10.80
N LEU A 452 -16.11 -16.06 -11.89
CA LEU A 452 -15.64 -17.45 -11.85
C LEU A 452 -14.30 -17.61 -11.12
N ALA A 453 -13.36 -16.68 -11.36
CA ALA A 453 -12.07 -16.67 -10.67
C ALA A 453 -12.27 -16.60 -9.15
N ASP A 454 -13.02 -15.62 -8.65
CA ASP A 454 -13.30 -15.46 -7.22
C ASP A 454 -14.02 -16.67 -6.64
N LYS A 455 -15.03 -17.21 -7.33
CA LYS A 455 -15.77 -18.40 -6.89
C LYS A 455 -14.85 -19.59 -6.63
N ILE A 456 -13.85 -19.79 -7.50
CA ILE A 456 -12.91 -20.91 -7.41
C ILE A 456 -11.83 -20.61 -6.38
N THR A 457 -11.14 -19.49 -6.49
CA THR A 457 -9.85 -19.28 -5.80
C THR A 457 -9.93 -18.40 -4.57
N ARG A 458 -10.99 -17.61 -4.38
CA ARG A 458 -10.96 -16.49 -3.42
C ARG A 458 -12.10 -16.46 -2.41
N VAL A 459 -13.31 -16.79 -2.83
CA VAL A 459 -14.54 -16.60 -2.03
C VAL A 459 -15.19 -17.95 -1.74
N VAL A 460 -15.40 -18.24 -0.46
CA VAL A 460 -16.06 -19.47 -0.01
C VAL A 460 -17.53 -19.45 -0.38
N SER A 461 -18.13 -20.63 -0.56
CA SER A 461 -19.59 -20.71 -0.70
C SER A 461 -20.24 -20.26 0.61
N PRO A 462 -21.30 -19.42 0.59
CA PRO A 462 -22.05 -19.09 1.80
C PRO A 462 -22.45 -20.36 2.56
N HIS A 463 -22.17 -20.37 3.86
CA HIS A 463 -22.50 -21.46 4.78
C HIS A 463 -22.72 -20.88 6.18
N GLU A 464 -23.32 -21.68 7.06
CA GLU A 464 -23.51 -21.33 8.47
C GLU A 464 -22.17 -21.38 9.20
N LEU A 465 -21.78 -20.29 9.87
CA LEU A 465 -20.55 -20.19 10.64
C LEU A 465 -20.56 -21.16 11.83
N LEU A 466 -21.72 -21.36 12.46
CA LEU A 466 -21.84 -22.21 13.65
C LEU A 466 -22.03 -23.70 13.33
N ASP A 467 -21.97 -24.12 12.05
CA ASP A 467 -21.94 -25.55 11.70
C ASP A 467 -20.53 -26.11 12.00
N PRO A 468 -20.38 -27.03 12.98
CA PRO A 468 -19.07 -27.55 13.39
C PRO A 468 -18.27 -28.20 12.26
N LYS A 469 -18.93 -28.60 11.16
CA LYS A 469 -18.25 -29.16 9.97
C LYS A 469 -17.36 -28.16 9.24
N ASN A 470 -17.56 -26.86 9.44
CA ASN A 470 -16.74 -25.80 8.85
C ASN A 470 -15.67 -25.27 9.83
N GLY A 471 -15.71 -25.73 11.10
CA GLY A 471 -14.85 -25.27 12.18
C GLY A 471 -13.41 -25.82 12.16
N PRO A 472 -12.57 -25.44 13.15
CA PRO A 472 -12.92 -24.63 14.34
C PRO A 472 -13.32 -23.18 14.03
N LEU A 473 -13.95 -22.51 15.01
CA LEU A 473 -14.20 -21.07 14.96
C LEU A 473 -12.92 -20.30 15.27
N ILE A 474 -12.81 -19.13 14.65
CA ILE A 474 -11.63 -18.27 14.73
C ILE A 474 -12.11 -16.84 14.95
N ALA A 475 -11.51 -16.16 15.92
CA ALA A 475 -11.62 -14.72 16.09
C ALA A 475 -10.24 -14.08 15.92
N VAL A 476 -10.20 -12.95 15.23
CA VAL A 476 -8.96 -12.19 14.99
C VAL A 476 -9.16 -10.76 15.45
N ARG A 477 -8.35 -10.33 16.42
CA ARG A 477 -8.30 -8.94 16.88
C ARG A 477 -7.59 -8.11 15.82
N LEU A 478 -8.27 -7.09 15.32
CA LEU A 478 -7.74 -6.21 14.28
C LEU A 478 -7.38 -4.86 14.86
N HIS A 479 -6.31 -4.29 14.33
CA HIS A 479 -5.76 -2.98 14.68
C HIS A 479 -5.71 -2.08 13.46
N LEU A 480 -5.77 -0.78 13.70
CA LEU A 480 -5.45 0.20 12.66
C LEU A 480 -3.95 0.19 12.36
N LEU A 481 -3.62 0.20 11.08
CA LEU A 481 -2.25 0.06 10.57
C LEU A 481 -1.88 1.29 9.73
N THR A 482 -0.84 2.01 10.14
CA THR A 482 -0.29 3.10 9.32
C THR A 482 0.27 2.52 8.03
N ARG A 483 0.05 3.21 6.91
CA ARG A 483 0.50 2.71 5.61
C ARG A 483 0.98 3.78 4.65
N LYS A 484 0.09 4.67 4.21
CA LYS A 484 0.38 5.62 3.13
C LYS A 484 -0.09 7.04 3.44
N THR A 485 0.67 8.00 2.94
CA THR A 485 0.18 9.35 2.69
C THR A 485 -0.27 9.46 1.25
N LEU A 486 -1.49 9.93 1.03
CA LEU A 486 -2.03 10.19 -0.30
C LEU A 486 -1.71 11.62 -0.74
N GLY A 487 -1.59 12.56 0.20
CA GLY A 487 -1.06 13.90 -0.04
C GLY A 487 0.46 13.93 -0.24
N GLY A 488 1.00 15.07 -0.67
CA GLY A 488 2.44 15.28 -0.80
C GLY A 488 2.82 16.55 -1.56
N LEU A 489 4.06 16.57 -2.05
CA LEU A 489 4.61 17.62 -2.90
C LEU A 489 3.78 17.77 -4.19
N GLU A 490 3.35 18.98 -4.48
CA GLU A 490 2.64 19.33 -5.70
C GLU A 490 3.61 19.28 -6.89
N THR A 491 3.23 18.59 -7.97
CA THR A 491 4.07 18.45 -9.16
C THR A 491 3.27 18.55 -10.45
N ASN A 492 3.84 19.17 -11.50
CA ASN A 492 3.28 19.05 -12.85
C ASN A 492 3.46 17.63 -13.42
N LEU A 493 2.98 17.37 -14.64
CA LEU A 493 3.07 16.04 -15.30
C LEU A 493 4.50 15.59 -15.66
N ASP A 494 5.48 16.50 -15.62
CA ASP A 494 6.90 16.18 -15.76
C ASP A 494 7.55 15.82 -14.40
N SER A 495 6.75 15.71 -13.34
CA SER A 495 7.18 15.52 -11.95
C SER A 495 8.04 16.67 -11.40
N GLN A 496 8.01 17.84 -12.04
CA GLN A 496 8.65 19.05 -11.52
C GLN A 496 7.82 19.61 -10.36
N VAL A 497 8.47 19.93 -9.25
CA VAL A 497 7.82 20.49 -8.07
C VAL A 497 7.21 21.85 -8.40
N ILE A 498 6.04 22.14 -7.85
CA ILE A 498 5.36 23.42 -7.97
C ILE A 498 5.59 24.24 -6.71
N ARG A 499 5.81 25.53 -6.89
CA ARG A 499 5.94 26.52 -5.81
C ARG A 499 4.56 26.93 -5.28
N PRO A 500 4.48 27.54 -4.09
CA PRO A 500 3.21 28.04 -3.56
C PRO A 500 2.47 29.02 -4.50
N ASP A 501 3.21 29.80 -5.30
CA ASP A 501 2.68 30.74 -6.30
C ASP A 501 2.18 30.06 -7.60
N GLY A 502 2.31 28.75 -7.72
CA GLY A 502 1.88 27.96 -8.89
C GLY A 502 2.94 27.84 -9.98
N THR A 503 4.11 28.47 -9.84
CA THR A 503 5.20 28.35 -10.83
C THR A 503 6.01 27.06 -10.64
N PRO A 504 6.60 26.49 -11.71
CA PRO A 504 7.50 25.36 -11.56
C PRO A 504 8.79 25.72 -10.83
N PHE A 505 9.26 24.82 -9.96
CA PHE A 505 10.52 24.93 -9.23
C PHE A 505 11.66 24.45 -10.14
N GLU A 506 12.50 25.38 -10.59
CA GLU A 506 13.67 25.08 -11.41
C GLU A 506 14.66 24.13 -10.70
N GLY A 507 15.05 23.05 -11.38
CA GLY A 507 15.97 22.04 -10.85
C GLY A 507 15.38 21.10 -9.81
N LEU A 508 14.11 21.24 -9.40
CA LEU A 508 13.53 20.40 -8.35
C LEU A 508 12.36 19.53 -8.85
N TYR A 509 12.49 18.23 -8.61
CA TYR A 509 11.53 17.22 -9.02
C TYR A 509 11.15 16.33 -7.84
N ALA A 510 9.96 15.73 -7.87
CA ALA A 510 9.51 14.78 -6.88
C ALA A 510 8.69 13.66 -7.51
N ALA A 511 8.91 12.43 -7.06
CA ALA A 511 8.20 11.26 -7.53
C ALA A 511 8.03 10.23 -6.43
N GLY A 512 7.03 9.36 -6.55
CA GLY A 512 6.70 8.45 -5.48
C GLY A 512 5.82 9.10 -4.39
N GLU A 513 5.88 8.54 -3.18
CA GLU A 513 4.85 8.80 -2.15
C GLU A 513 4.98 10.22 -1.60
N VAL A 514 6.22 10.72 -1.62
CA VAL A 514 6.55 12.09 -1.24
C VAL A 514 5.82 13.13 -2.10
N ALA A 515 5.41 12.76 -3.32
CA ALA A 515 4.62 13.59 -4.23
C ALA A 515 3.13 13.21 -4.25
N GLY A 516 2.63 12.43 -3.27
CA GLY A 516 1.28 11.87 -3.31
C GLY A 516 1.05 10.88 -4.47
N PHE A 517 2.15 10.34 -5.03
CA PHE A 517 2.24 9.47 -6.22
C PHE A 517 1.63 10.02 -7.54
N GLY A 518 1.22 11.29 -7.69
CA GLY A 518 2.03 12.44 -8.10
C GLY A 518 1.12 13.65 -8.37
N GLY A 519 1.60 14.88 -8.24
CA GLY A 519 0.76 16.09 -8.19
C GLY A 519 0.25 16.43 -6.80
N GLY A 520 0.77 15.74 -5.77
CA GLY A 520 0.46 15.95 -4.36
C GLY A 520 -0.84 15.30 -3.88
N GLY A 521 -1.44 14.42 -4.67
CA GLY A 521 -2.74 13.86 -4.29
C GLY A 521 -3.46 13.01 -5.32
N VAL A 522 -2.79 12.29 -6.22
CA VAL A 522 -3.44 11.62 -7.39
C VAL A 522 -4.61 10.71 -7.04
N HIS A 523 -4.64 10.19 -5.81
CA HIS A 523 -5.69 9.32 -5.31
C HIS A 523 -6.85 10.06 -4.64
N GLY A 524 -6.77 11.38 -4.44
CA GLY A 524 -7.76 12.08 -3.61
C GLY A 524 -7.86 11.45 -2.22
N TYR A 525 -9.07 11.19 -1.73
CA TYR A 525 -9.32 10.68 -0.36
C TYR A 525 -9.14 9.18 -0.19
N SER A 526 -9.23 8.39 -1.26
CA SER A 526 -9.22 6.92 -1.23
C SER A 526 -8.42 6.37 -2.40
N ALA A 527 -7.78 5.20 -2.26
CA ALA A 527 -7.00 4.61 -3.35
C ALA A 527 -7.67 3.37 -3.92
N LEU A 528 -7.57 3.19 -5.24
CA LEU A 528 -7.88 1.92 -5.90
C LEU A 528 -6.73 0.92 -5.71
N GLU A 529 -7.02 -0.37 -5.73
CA GLU A 529 -5.99 -1.36 -5.52
C GLU A 529 -4.95 -1.43 -6.66
N GLY A 530 -3.68 -1.67 -6.29
CA GLY A 530 -2.59 -1.81 -7.26
C GLY A 530 -2.08 -0.49 -7.85
N THR A 531 -2.59 0.66 -7.39
CA THR A 531 -2.18 1.95 -7.93
C THR A 531 -0.85 2.44 -7.36
N PHE A 532 -0.53 2.16 -6.09
CA PHE A 532 0.65 2.72 -5.42
C PHE A 532 1.99 2.38 -6.08
N LEU A 533 2.28 1.10 -6.33
CA LEU A 533 3.53 0.71 -7.02
C LEU A 533 3.57 1.25 -8.44
N GLY A 534 2.44 1.16 -9.14
CA GLY A 534 2.32 1.74 -10.47
C GLY A 534 2.55 3.25 -10.47
N GLY A 535 2.07 3.97 -9.45
CA GLY A 535 2.24 5.42 -9.29
C GLY A 535 3.70 5.79 -9.03
N CYS A 536 4.44 4.97 -8.27
CA CYS A 536 5.90 5.08 -8.17
C CYS A 536 6.57 4.96 -9.53
N ILE A 537 6.18 3.95 -10.32
CA ILE A 537 6.73 3.72 -11.67
C ILE A 537 6.38 4.88 -12.59
N PHE A 538 5.14 5.34 -12.58
CA PHE A 538 4.66 6.37 -13.50
C PHE A 538 5.31 7.73 -13.22
N SER A 539 5.25 8.21 -11.97
CA SER A 539 5.88 9.47 -11.58
C SER A 539 7.42 9.40 -11.66
N GLY A 540 8.04 8.28 -11.25
CA GLY A 540 9.49 8.10 -11.38
C GLY A 540 9.95 8.13 -12.85
N ARG A 541 9.17 7.51 -13.74
CA ARG A 541 9.41 7.53 -15.18
C ARG A 541 9.23 8.93 -15.78
N ALA A 542 8.23 9.68 -15.33
CA ALA A 542 8.00 11.06 -15.75
C ALA A 542 9.21 11.94 -15.39
N ALA A 543 9.63 11.92 -14.12
CA ALA A 543 10.82 12.65 -13.64
C ALA A 543 12.08 12.28 -14.45
N GLY A 544 12.34 10.97 -14.58
CA GLY A 544 13.53 10.50 -15.28
C GLY A 544 13.55 10.84 -16.77
N ARG A 545 12.37 10.90 -17.42
CA ARG A 545 12.25 11.33 -18.82
C ARG A 545 12.34 12.84 -18.99
N ALA A 546 11.80 13.61 -18.05
CA ALA A 546 11.92 15.07 -18.08
C ALA A 546 13.38 15.50 -18.02
N LEU A 547 14.16 14.88 -17.13
CA LEU A 547 15.58 15.14 -16.93
C LEU A 547 16.51 14.47 -17.96
N ALA A 548 15.96 13.57 -18.78
CA ALA A 548 16.67 12.97 -19.91
C ALA A 548 16.63 13.84 -21.17
N ARG A 549 15.61 14.69 -21.32
CA ARG A 549 15.53 15.71 -22.37
C ARG A 549 16.56 16.80 -22.11
#